data_AF-A0A450V7F6-F1
#
_entry.id   AF-A0A450V7F6-F1
#
_cell.length_a   1.000
_cell.length_b   1.000
_cell.length_c   1.000
_cell.angle_alpha   90.00
_cell.angle_beta   90.00
_cell.angle_gamma   90.00
#
_symmetry.space_group_name_H-M   'P 1'
#
loop_
_entity.id
_entity.type
_entity.pdbx_description
1 polymer ?
#
loop_
_entity_poly.entity_id
_entity_poly.type
_entity_poly.pdbx_seq_one_letter_code
_entity_poly.pdbx_strand_id
1 'polypeptide(L)'
;MKQDPLNQITELICGIADRCIRLIPGSYPFFRYMCGLLHSVSATDAKRQAKEESAGAGFINKEVDAGPVLARKADDAGLESREPIDVDPEPIGEAVASLPRSPHPVEKVPIDELPAERRCWTGNDANRRNYHGRIPEGENPVHLELHWKKNGKAPRKLVGGFILDVAALAKEGYLTQDSSGGIRIRFIRESDGYVYIGRGSDKRIPIGKVVLA
;
A
#
# COMPACT_ATOMS: atom_id res chain seq x y z
N MET A 1 46.65 31.00 -9.53
CA MET A 1 45.85 29.88 -9.01
C MET A 1 45.61 28.92 -10.16
N LYS A 2 46.23 27.73 -10.15
CA LYS A 2 46.02 26.71 -11.19
C LYS A 2 44.76 25.94 -10.80
N GLN A 3 43.72 26.05 -11.62
CA GLN A 3 42.46 25.33 -11.40
C GLN A 3 42.72 23.84 -11.61
N ASP A 4 42.25 23.01 -10.67
CA ASP A 4 42.48 21.58 -10.67
C ASP A 4 41.77 20.92 -11.89
N PRO A 5 42.48 20.23 -12.78
CA PRO A 5 41.88 19.62 -13.97
C PRO A 5 40.74 18.63 -13.65
N LEU A 6 40.71 18.06 -12.44
CA LEU A 6 39.62 17.20 -11.98
C LEU A 6 38.28 17.94 -11.82
N ASN A 7 38.31 19.23 -11.45
CA ASN A 7 37.09 20.03 -11.32
C ASN A 7 36.47 20.36 -12.68
N GLN A 8 37.29 20.55 -13.72
CA GLN A 8 36.78 20.84 -15.06
C GLN A 8 36.05 19.64 -15.69
N ILE A 9 36.58 18.43 -15.48
CA ILE A 9 35.94 17.20 -15.97
C ILE A 9 34.61 16.98 -15.24
N THR A 10 34.58 17.22 -13.93
CA THR A 10 33.37 17.05 -13.12
C THR A 10 32.27 18.01 -13.54
N GLU A 11 32.58 19.29 -13.75
CA GLU A 11 31.60 20.27 -14.22
C GLU A 11 31.07 19.95 -15.62
N LEU A 12 31.92 19.45 -16.52
CA LEU A 12 31.52 19.03 -17.86
C LEU A 12 30.52 17.86 -17.81
N ILE A 13 30.81 16.83 -17.01
CA ILE A 13 29.94 15.66 -16.86
C ILE A 13 28.60 16.07 -16.24
N CYS A 14 28.62 16.92 -15.21
CA CYS A 14 27.40 17.45 -14.59
C CYS A 14 26.56 18.27 -15.58
N GLY A 15 27.19 19.10 -16.42
CA GLY A 15 26.51 19.90 -17.43
C GLY A 15 25.85 19.05 -18.53
N ILE A 16 26.52 17.99 -18.97
CA ILE A 16 25.94 17.03 -19.95
C ILE A 16 24.76 16.29 -19.33
N ALA A 17 24.90 15.82 -18.09
CA ALA A 17 23.84 15.11 -17.38
C ALA A 17 22.58 15.99 -17.22
N ASP A 18 22.73 17.27 -16.81
CA ASP A 18 21.59 18.18 -16.67
C ASP A 18 20.88 18.44 -18.01
N ARG A 19 21.65 18.55 -19.11
CA ARG A 19 21.09 18.70 -20.45
C ARG A 19 20.32 17.46 -20.91
N CYS A 20 20.85 16.26 -20.65
CA CYS A 20 20.19 15.01 -20.98
C CYS A 20 18.90 14.80 -20.16
N ILE A 21 18.89 15.18 -18.88
CA ILE A 21 17.70 15.08 -18.02
C ILE A 21 16.56 15.97 -18.55
N ARG A 22 16.87 17.15 -19.10
CA ARG A 22 15.87 18.07 -19.67
C ARG A 22 15.28 17.61 -21.01
N LEU A 23 15.94 16.70 -21.71
CA LEU A 23 15.48 16.16 -23.00
C LEU A 23 14.57 14.93 -22.85
N ILE A 24 14.45 14.36 -21.64
CA ILE A 24 13.59 13.21 -21.40
C ILE A 24 12.18 13.70 -21.04
N PRO A 25 11.13 13.35 -21.81
CA PRO A 25 9.75 13.66 -21.46
C PRO A 25 9.43 13.11 -20.07
N GLY A 26 8.72 13.89 -19.25
CA GLY A 26 8.50 13.66 -17.81
C GLY A 26 7.76 12.38 -17.40
N SER A 27 7.69 11.37 -18.27
CA SER A 27 6.92 10.14 -18.14
C SER A 27 7.73 8.87 -17.91
N TYR A 28 9.07 8.92 -17.74
CA TYR A 28 9.87 7.71 -17.54
C TYR A 28 10.29 7.49 -16.06
N PRO A 29 9.62 6.61 -15.30
CA PRO A 29 9.90 6.36 -13.89
C PRO A 29 11.28 5.71 -13.63
N PHE A 30 11.86 5.04 -14.63
CA PHE A 30 13.18 4.40 -14.53
C PHE A 30 14.31 5.41 -14.27
N PHE A 31 14.29 6.57 -14.93
CA PHE A 31 15.32 7.60 -14.74
C PHE A 31 15.28 8.25 -13.34
N ARG A 32 14.09 8.42 -12.76
CA ARG A 32 13.95 8.93 -11.38
C ARG A 32 14.53 7.95 -10.35
N TYR A 33 14.35 6.65 -10.58
CA TYR A 33 14.91 5.62 -9.70
C TYR A 33 16.45 5.60 -9.76
N MET A 34 17.03 5.68 -10.97
CA MET A 34 18.48 5.70 -11.16
C MET A 34 19.14 6.97 -10.60
N CYS A 35 18.53 8.15 -10.77
CA CYS A 35 19.01 9.38 -10.12
C CYS A 35 19.00 9.29 -8.59
N GLY A 36 17.95 8.70 -8.00
CA GLY A 36 17.89 8.49 -6.55
C GLY A 36 19.00 7.57 -6.02
N LEU A 37 19.36 6.53 -6.78
CA LEU A 37 20.47 5.63 -6.42
C LEU A 37 21.82 6.35 -6.43
N LEU A 38 22.10 7.17 -7.43
CA LEU A 38 23.37 7.90 -7.53
C LEU A 38 23.56 8.90 -6.37
N HIS A 39 22.50 9.59 -5.94
CA HIS A 39 22.57 10.46 -4.75
C HIS A 39 22.84 9.69 -3.45
N SER A 40 22.40 8.43 -3.34
CA SER A 40 22.65 7.61 -2.14
C SER A 40 24.11 7.18 -2.01
N VAL A 41 24.79 6.94 -3.13
CA VAL A 41 26.22 6.54 -3.15
C VAL A 41 27.12 7.72 -2.80
N SER A 42 26.78 8.94 -3.22
CA SER A 42 27.54 10.15 -2.84
C SER A 42 27.38 10.51 -1.35
N ALA A 43 26.27 10.14 -0.71
CA ALA A 43 26.03 10.41 0.72
C ALA A 43 26.78 9.45 1.66
N THR A 44 27.19 8.27 1.17
CA THR A 44 27.94 7.30 1.97
C THR A 44 29.40 7.70 2.21
N ASP A 45 29.98 8.57 1.38
CA ASP A 45 31.38 9.01 1.56
C ASP A 45 31.50 10.11 2.63
N ALA A 46 30.52 11.01 2.70
CA ALA A 46 30.48 12.09 3.71
C ALA A 46 30.35 11.58 5.16
N LYS A 47 29.88 10.34 5.37
CA LYS A 47 29.77 9.73 6.71
C LYS A 47 31.02 8.99 7.17
N ARG A 48 31.99 8.70 6.29
CA ARG A 48 33.24 8.05 6.70
C ARG A 48 34.24 9.03 7.30
N GLN A 49 34.27 10.29 6.87
CA GLN A 49 35.16 11.30 7.45
C GLN A 49 34.69 11.87 8.79
N ALA A 50 33.39 11.82 9.12
CA ALA A 50 32.88 12.33 10.39
C ALA A 50 33.04 11.36 11.58
N LYS A 51 33.59 10.16 11.39
CA LYS A 51 33.70 9.13 12.44
C LYS A 51 35.12 8.96 13.01
N GLU A 52 36.13 9.66 12.47
CA GLU A 52 37.51 9.58 13.00
C GLU A 52 37.84 10.66 14.04
N GLU A 53 37.01 11.69 14.24
CA GLU A 53 37.29 12.77 15.22
C GLU A 53 36.63 12.62 16.60
N SER A 54 35.81 11.60 16.86
CA SER A 54 35.10 11.47 18.16
C SER A 54 35.51 10.27 19.03
N ALA A 55 36.68 9.68 18.78
CA ALA A 55 37.27 8.68 19.69
C ALA A 55 38.01 9.39 20.83
N GLY A 56 37.25 9.95 21.78
CA GLY A 56 37.82 10.58 22.96
C GLY A 56 36.77 10.92 24.00
N ALA A 57 36.54 9.98 24.92
CA ALA A 57 36.12 10.15 26.32
C ALA A 57 34.89 9.31 26.74
N GLY A 58 35.09 8.50 27.79
CA GLY A 58 34.09 8.34 28.84
C GLY A 58 33.37 6.98 28.92
N PHE A 59 34.05 5.99 29.50
CA PHE A 59 33.44 4.90 30.29
C PHE A 59 32.63 5.47 31.47
N ILE A 60 31.41 4.98 31.74
CA ILE A 60 30.91 4.59 33.09
C ILE A 60 29.85 3.48 32.95
N ASN A 61 30.02 2.42 33.74
CA ASN A 61 29.18 1.23 33.91
C ASN A 61 27.76 1.50 34.46
N LYS A 62 26.77 0.67 34.09
CA LYS A 62 25.73 0.21 35.04
C LYS A 62 24.96 -1.05 34.57
N GLU A 63 25.49 -2.18 35.02
CA GLU A 63 24.85 -3.28 35.78
C GLU A 63 23.31 -3.36 35.96
N VAL A 64 22.83 -4.62 35.90
CA VAL A 64 21.61 -5.27 36.47
C VAL A 64 20.27 -4.80 35.84
N ASP A 65 19.40 -5.66 35.31
CA ASP A 65 18.70 -6.68 36.09
C ASP A 65 18.01 -7.74 35.22
N ALA A 66 18.09 -8.98 35.69
CA ALA A 66 17.47 -10.16 35.12
C ALA A 66 16.24 -10.52 35.97
N GLY A 67 15.06 -10.59 35.34
CA GLY A 67 13.82 -10.95 36.03
C GLY A 67 12.76 -11.49 35.06
N PRO A 68 11.77 -12.25 35.56
CA PRO A 68 11.79 -13.70 35.36
C PRO A 68 10.75 -14.24 34.37
N VAL A 69 11.09 -15.43 33.88
CA VAL A 69 10.24 -16.41 33.19
C VAL A 69 9.01 -16.73 34.05
N LEU A 70 7.81 -16.46 33.52
CA LEU A 70 6.56 -17.01 34.04
C LEU A 70 6.02 -18.07 33.09
N ALA A 71 6.10 -19.30 33.59
CA ALA A 71 5.42 -20.48 33.11
C ALA A 71 3.92 -20.46 33.49
N ARG A 72 3.20 -21.46 32.95
CA ARG A 72 1.82 -21.93 33.23
C ARG A 72 0.80 -21.35 32.23
N LYS A 73 -0.15 -22.10 31.68
CA LYS A 73 -0.79 -23.33 32.17
C LYS A 73 -1.43 -24.03 30.96
N ALA A 74 -1.14 -25.31 30.79
CA ALA A 74 -1.95 -26.19 29.96
C ALA A 74 -3.18 -26.57 30.82
N ASP A 75 -4.37 -26.22 30.37
CA ASP A 75 -5.61 -26.73 30.92
C ASP A 75 -6.26 -27.65 29.86
N ASP A 76 -6.52 -28.84 30.37
CA ASP A 76 -6.97 -30.08 29.76
C ASP A 76 -8.51 -30.17 29.85
N ALA A 77 -9.06 -31.14 29.12
CA ALA A 77 -10.40 -31.74 29.25
C ALA A 77 -11.63 -30.99 28.69
N GLY A 78 -12.25 -31.61 27.69
CA GLY A 78 -13.59 -31.28 27.21
C GLY A 78 -13.98 -32.03 25.94
N LEU A 79 -13.69 -33.33 25.85
CA LEU A 79 -14.12 -34.19 24.74
C LEU A 79 -15.58 -34.60 24.98
N GLU A 80 -16.53 -33.77 24.53
CA GLU A 80 -17.93 -34.16 24.46
C GLU A 80 -18.18 -34.93 23.16
N SER A 81 -18.41 -36.24 23.32
CA SER A 81 -18.94 -37.14 22.32
C SER A 81 -20.28 -36.62 21.81
N ARG A 82 -20.28 -36.03 20.61
CA ARG A 82 -21.50 -35.76 19.85
C ARG A 82 -21.90 -37.03 19.10
N GLU A 83 -23.12 -37.48 19.37
CA GLU A 83 -23.77 -38.59 18.69
C GLU A 83 -23.88 -38.35 17.18
N PRO A 84 -23.80 -39.41 16.36
CA PRO A 84 -23.99 -39.32 14.92
C PRO A 84 -25.45 -39.04 14.61
N ILE A 85 -25.75 -37.80 14.19
CA ILE A 85 -27.05 -37.46 13.63
C ILE A 85 -27.04 -37.93 12.17
N ASP A 86 -27.73 -39.03 11.90
CA ASP A 86 -28.11 -39.47 10.56
C ASP A 86 -29.06 -38.41 9.95
N VAL A 87 -28.48 -37.37 9.35
CA VAL A 87 -29.22 -36.39 8.54
C VAL A 87 -29.24 -36.91 7.12
N ASP A 88 -30.43 -37.35 6.69
CA ASP A 88 -30.73 -37.69 5.30
C ASP A 88 -30.20 -36.59 4.35
N PRO A 89 -29.41 -36.95 3.32
CA PRO A 89 -28.91 -35.98 2.36
C PRO A 89 -30.06 -35.52 1.47
N GLU A 90 -30.72 -34.42 1.86
CA GLU A 90 -31.57 -33.70 0.91
C GLU A 90 -30.72 -33.28 -0.30
N PRO A 91 -31.24 -33.48 -1.53
CA PRO A 91 -30.54 -33.11 -2.74
C PRO A 91 -30.57 -31.59 -2.88
N ILE A 92 -29.62 -30.89 -2.26
CA ILE A 92 -29.38 -29.46 -2.45
C ILE A 92 -28.72 -29.27 -3.82
N GLY A 93 -29.50 -29.52 -4.87
CA GLY A 93 -29.21 -29.26 -6.26
C GLY A 93 -29.87 -27.96 -6.72
N GLU A 94 -30.00 -26.95 -5.87
CA GLU A 94 -30.28 -25.60 -6.34
C GLU A 94 -28.97 -25.01 -6.87
N ALA A 95 -28.76 -25.20 -8.16
CA ALA A 95 -27.82 -24.43 -8.95
C ALA A 95 -28.13 -22.96 -8.74
N VAL A 96 -27.46 -22.34 -7.77
CA VAL A 96 -27.58 -20.92 -7.44
C VAL A 96 -27.27 -20.17 -8.73
N ALA A 97 -28.32 -19.67 -9.37
CA ALA A 97 -28.25 -19.00 -10.65
C ALA A 97 -27.20 -17.90 -10.54
N SER A 98 -26.09 -18.09 -11.25
CA SER A 98 -24.98 -17.15 -11.26
C SER A 98 -25.52 -15.84 -11.81
N LEU A 99 -25.82 -14.89 -10.91
CA LEU A 99 -26.25 -13.55 -11.29
C LEU A 99 -25.29 -13.02 -12.37
N PRO A 100 -25.80 -12.36 -13.41
CA PRO A 100 -24.99 -11.85 -14.50
C PRO A 100 -23.90 -10.95 -13.92
N ARG A 101 -22.64 -11.40 -13.98
CA ARG A 101 -21.50 -10.63 -13.49
C ARG A 101 -21.43 -9.34 -14.28
N SER A 102 -21.43 -8.20 -13.59
CA SER A 102 -21.29 -6.90 -14.21
C SER A 102 -19.99 -6.89 -15.04
N PRO A 103 -20.00 -6.37 -16.29
CA PRO A 103 -18.80 -6.37 -17.13
C PRO A 103 -17.72 -5.40 -16.64
N HIS A 104 -18.00 -4.62 -15.60
CA HIS A 104 -17.09 -3.64 -15.03
C HIS A 104 -16.46 -4.18 -13.75
N PRO A 105 -15.12 -4.16 -13.62
CA PRO A 105 -14.43 -4.67 -12.43
C PRO A 105 -14.71 -3.84 -11.16
N VAL A 106 -15.24 -2.62 -11.33
CA VAL A 106 -15.64 -1.70 -10.27
C VAL A 106 -16.97 -1.09 -10.64
N GLU A 107 -17.96 -1.30 -9.79
CA GLU A 107 -19.28 -0.71 -9.93
C GLU A 107 -19.48 0.33 -8.83
N LYS A 108 -19.91 1.54 -9.22
CA LYS A 108 -20.22 2.61 -8.26
C LYS A 108 -21.69 2.56 -7.94
N VAL A 109 -22.01 2.46 -6.65
CA VAL A 109 -23.39 2.37 -6.15
C VAL A 109 -23.64 3.45 -5.08
N PRO A 110 -24.90 3.92 -4.93
CA PRO A 110 -25.31 4.71 -3.78
C PRO A 110 -25.00 4.00 -2.46
N ILE A 111 -24.70 4.78 -1.40
CA ILE A 111 -24.38 4.21 -0.08
C ILE A 111 -25.57 3.46 0.52
N ASP A 112 -26.78 3.92 0.23
CA ASP A 112 -28.02 3.33 0.74
C ASP A 112 -28.35 1.97 0.09
N GLU A 113 -27.71 1.66 -1.06
CA GLU A 113 -27.83 0.37 -1.75
C GLU A 113 -26.76 -0.64 -1.30
N LEU A 114 -25.73 -0.19 -0.55
CA LEU A 114 -24.74 -1.11 -0.01
C LEU A 114 -25.31 -1.90 1.17
N PRO A 115 -24.90 -3.17 1.35
CA PRO A 115 -25.28 -3.94 2.53
C PRO A 115 -24.83 -3.25 3.82
N ALA A 116 -25.53 -3.56 4.92
CA ALA A 116 -25.15 -3.09 6.24
C ALA A 116 -23.75 -3.57 6.62
N GLU A 117 -23.42 -4.81 6.26
CA GLU A 117 -22.07 -5.36 6.38
C GLU A 117 -21.24 -4.99 5.15
N ARG A 118 -20.55 -3.86 5.25
CA ARG A 118 -19.63 -3.36 4.22
C ARG A 118 -18.34 -2.86 4.84
N ARG A 119 -17.27 -2.89 4.07
CA ARG A 119 -15.98 -2.34 4.52
C ARG A 119 -16.02 -0.82 4.46
N CYS A 120 -15.51 -0.17 5.51
CA CYS A 120 -15.33 1.28 5.52
C CYS A 120 -13.84 1.62 5.52
N TRP A 121 -13.35 2.16 4.42
CA TRP A 121 -11.94 2.56 4.30
C TRP A 121 -11.78 4.06 4.22
N THR A 122 -10.69 4.57 4.79
CA THR A 122 -10.39 6.01 4.78
C THR A 122 -8.95 6.24 4.32
N GLY A 123 -8.80 6.82 3.13
CA GLY A 123 -7.51 7.30 2.63
C GLY A 123 -7.11 8.64 3.25
N ASN A 124 -5.81 8.95 3.21
CA ASN A 124 -5.25 10.16 3.81
C ASN A 124 -4.13 10.72 2.92
N ASP A 125 -4.20 12.01 2.56
CA ASP A 125 -3.14 12.65 1.79
C ASP A 125 -1.78 12.68 2.50
N ALA A 126 -1.78 12.74 3.84
CA ALA A 126 -0.55 12.71 4.63
C ALA A 126 0.28 11.44 4.39
N ASN A 127 -0.35 10.35 3.95
CA ASN A 127 0.32 9.11 3.57
C ASN A 127 0.68 9.09 2.08
N ARG A 128 1.35 10.15 1.61
CA ARG A 128 1.75 10.32 0.19
C ARG A 128 0.57 10.15 -0.78
N ARG A 129 -0.66 10.52 -0.35
CA ARG A 129 -1.90 10.35 -1.12
C ARG A 129 -2.21 8.90 -1.56
N ASN A 130 -1.76 7.92 -0.77
CA ASN A 130 -2.01 6.50 -1.01
C ASN A 130 -2.73 5.86 0.17
N TYR A 131 -3.62 4.92 -0.14
CA TYR A 131 -4.22 4.02 0.82
C TYR A 131 -4.13 2.58 0.33
N HIS A 132 -3.92 1.65 1.26
CA HIS A 132 -3.87 0.23 0.96
C HIS A 132 -4.98 -0.48 1.71
N GLY A 133 -5.91 -1.05 0.95
CA GLY A 133 -6.92 -1.96 1.49
C GLY A 133 -6.40 -3.40 1.42
N ARG A 134 -6.76 -4.20 2.40
CA ARG A 134 -6.52 -5.64 2.39
C ARG A 134 -7.86 -6.37 2.30
N ILE A 135 -7.92 -7.32 1.39
CA ILE A 135 -9.08 -8.17 1.11
C ILE A 135 -8.62 -9.61 1.41
N PRO A 136 -9.31 -10.36 2.29
CA PRO A 136 -9.13 -11.80 2.46
C PRO A 136 -9.22 -12.56 1.14
N GLU A 137 -8.50 -13.68 1.06
CA GLU A 137 -8.62 -14.58 -0.09
C GLU A 137 -10.02 -15.18 -0.15
N GLY A 138 -10.61 -15.27 -1.35
CA GLY A 138 -11.96 -15.80 -1.57
C GLY A 138 -13.10 -14.81 -1.39
N GLU A 139 -12.86 -13.60 -0.84
CA GLU A 139 -13.91 -12.58 -0.73
C GLU A 139 -14.18 -11.92 -2.10
N ASN A 140 -15.32 -12.23 -2.71
CA ASN A 140 -15.79 -11.61 -3.97
C ASN A 140 -17.32 -11.74 -4.10
N PRO A 141 -18.09 -10.66 -4.35
CA PRO A 141 -17.66 -9.25 -4.47
C PRO A 141 -17.36 -8.59 -3.12
N VAL A 142 -16.60 -7.49 -3.16
CA VAL A 142 -16.34 -6.66 -1.97
C VAL A 142 -17.18 -5.39 -2.01
N HIS A 143 -18.00 -5.21 -0.98
CA HIS A 143 -18.79 -4.00 -0.76
C HIS A 143 -17.98 -2.99 0.05
N LEU A 144 -17.76 -1.80 -0.49
CA LEU A 144 -16.85 -0.80 0.03
C LEU A 144 -17.48 0.60 0.09
N GLU A 145 -17.40 1.22 1.25
CA GLU A 145 -17.59 2.65 1.45
C GLU A 145 -16.21 3.32 1.60
N LEU A 146 -15.85 4.18 0.63
CA LEU A 146 -14.54 4.84 0.61
C LEU A 146 -14.65 6.30 1.02
N HIS A 147 -13.79 6.68 1.96
CA HIS A 147 -13.60 8.06 2.40
C HIS A 147 -12.17 8.53 2.14
N TRP A 148 -11.99 9.85 2.16
CA TRP A 148 -10.69 10.48 2.09
C TRP A 148 -10.57 11.68 3.03
N LYS A 149 -9.37 11.90 3.57
CA LYS A 149 -9.05 13.09 4.38
C LYS A 149 -7.74 13.74 3.93
N LYS A 150 -7.64 15.06 4.12
CA LYS A 150 -6.45 15.84 3.77
C LYS A 150 -5.27 15.59 4.71
N ASN A 151 -5.54 15.31 5.99
CA ASN A 151 -4.53 14.97 6.98
C ASN A 151 -5.19 14.22 8.15
N GLY A 152 -4.42 13.89 9.19
CA GLY A 152 -4.90 13.16 10.35
C GLY A 152 -6.09 13.81 11.08
N LYS A 153 -6.14 15.15 11.11
CA LYS A 153 -7.12 15.97 11.85
C LYS A 153 -8.28 16.48 10.98
N ALA A 154 -8.14 16.43 9.66
CA ALA A 154 -9.15 16.91 8.73
C ALA A 154 -10.41 16.01 8.75
N PRO A 155 -11.61 16.58 8.51
CA PRO A 155 -12.83 15.79 8.42
C PRO A 155 -12.75 14.80 7.25
N ARG A 156 -13.36 13.62 7.43
CA ARG A 156 -13.52 12.63 6.36
C ARG A 156 -14.50 13.17 5.31
N LYS A 157 -14.16 13.00 4.05
CA LYS A 157 -15.02 13.30 2.90
C LYS A 157 -15.34 12.00 2.18
N LEU A 158 -16.61 11.79 1.86
CA LEU A 158 -17.07 10.61 1.13
C LEU A 158 -16.55 10.69 -0.32
N VAL A 159 -15.99 9.58 -0.80
CA VAL A 159 -15.62 9.39 -2.21
C VAL A 159 -16.75 8.68 -2.95
N GLY A 160 -17.35 7.66 -2.33
CA GLY A 160 -18.50 6.92 -2.86
C GLY A 160 -18.64 5.52 -2.26
N GLY A 161 -19.73 4.85 -2.66
CA GLY A 161 -19.96 3.43 -2.45
C GLY A 161 -19.57 2.62 -3.69
N PHE A 162 -18.98 1.44 -3.47
CA PHE A 162 -18.43 0.62 -4.54
C PHE A 162 -18.69 -0.86 -4.29
N ILE A 163 -18.97 -1.59 -5.38
CA ILE A 163 -18.93 -3.05 -5.43
C ILE A 163 -17.72 -3.41 -6.29
N LEU A 164 -16.77 -4.14 -5.71
CA LEU A 164 -15.53 -4.52 -6.38
C LEU A 164 -15.61 -6.00 -6.78
N ASP A 165 -15.48 -6.30 -8.07
CA ASP A 165 -15.21 -7.67 -8.52
C ASP A 165 -13.70 -7.90 -8.39
N VAL A 166 -13.32 -8.53 -7.28
CA VAL A 166 -11.93 -8.79 -6.91
C VAL A 166 -11.27 -9.73 -7.93
N ALA A 167 -12.02 -10.69 -8.46
CA ALA A 167 -11.51 -11.61 -9.47
C ALA A 167 -11.24 -10.89 -10.80
N ALA A 168 -12.14 -10.01 -11.25
CA ALA A 168 -11.92 -9.20 -12.44
C ALA A 168 -10.74 -8.23 -12.27
N LEU A 169 -10.68 -7.51 -11.14
CA LEU A 169 -9.56 -6.62 -10.81
C LEU A 169 -8.21 -7.35 -10.74
N ALA A 170 -8.18 -8.57 -10.18
CA ALA A 170 -6.99 -9.40 -10.13
C ALA A 170 -6.57 -9.87 -11.53
N LYS A 171 -7.52 -10.37 -12.33
CA LYS A 171 -7.29 -10.81 -13.72
C LYS A 171 -6.72 -9.68 -14.57
N GLU A 172 -7.18 -8.46 -14.36
CA GLU A 172 -6.66 -7.27 -15.05
C GLU A 172 -5.37 -6.71 -14.42
N GLY A 173 -4.87 -7.28 -13.34
CA GLY A 173 -3.58 -6.90 -12.74
C GLY A 173 -3.61 -5.59 -11.93
N TYR A 174 -4.78 -5.14 -11.48
CA TYR A 174 -4.89 -3.98 -10.58
C TYR A 174 -4.54 -4.30 -9.13
N LEU A 175 -4.59 -5.59 -8.74
CA LEU A 175 -4.35 -6.05 -7.38
C LEU A 175 -2.95 -6.64 -7.23
N THR A 176 -2.44 -6.65 -6.00
CA THR A 176 -1.18 -7.32 -5.63
C THR A 176 -1.49 -8.41 -4.64
N GLN A 177 -1.05 -9.63 -4.90
CA GLN A 177 -1.12 -10.71 -3.91
C GLN A 177 -0.08 -10.45 -2.81
N ASP A 178 -0.50 -10.54 -1.57
CA ASP A 178 0.35 -10.41 -0.40
C ASP A 178 0.97 -11.77 -0.06
N SER A 179 2.16 -11.78 0.54
CA SER A 179 2.84 -13.04 0.93
C SER A 179 2.06 -13.83 1.98
N SER A 180 1.14 -13.17 2.69
CA SER A 180 0.25 -13.75 3.69
C SER A 180 -1.05 -14.34 3.11
N GLY A 181 -1.16 -14.48 1.79
CA GLY A 181 -2.35 -14.99 1.09
C GLY A 181 -3.45 -13.95 0.87
N GLY A 182 -3.36 -12.77 1.51
CA GLY A 182 -4.31 -11.68 1.28
C GLY A 182 -4.15 -11.01 -0.09
N ILE A 183 -5.20 -10.34 -0.54
CA ILE A 183 -5.16 -9.49 -1.74
C ILE A 183 -5.05 -8.03 -1.29
N ARG A 184 -4.08 -7.31 -1.82
CA ARG A 184 -3.85 -5.89 -1.53
C ARG A 184 -4.33 -5.04 -2.71
N ILE A 185 -5.25 -4.13 -2.41
CA ILE A 185 -5.71 -3.08 -3.32
C ILE A 185 -5.09 -1.75 -2.91
N ARG A 186 -4.74 -0.92 -3.90
CA ARG A 186 -4.17 0.41 -3.67
C ARG A 186 -5.09 1.47 -4.27
N PHE A 187 -5.43 2.44 -3.44
CA PHE A 187 -6.12 3.66 -3.84
C PHE A 187 -5.12 4.82 -3.85
N ILE A 188 -5.17 5.63 -4.89
CA ILE A 188 -4.26 6.76 -5.11
C ILE A 188 -5.12 7.99 -5.38
N ARG A 189 -4.88 9.08 -4.66
CA ARG A 189 -5.47 10.38 -4.99
C ARG A 189 -4.44 11.26 -5.67
N GLU A 190 -4.79 11.81 -6.82
CA GLU A 190 -3.93 12.74 -7.55
C GLU A 190 -4.26 14.21 -7.21
N SER A 191 -3.42 15.14 -7.67
CA SER A 191 -3.62 16.58 -7.43
C SER A 191 -4.86 17.16 -8.12
N ASP A 192 -5.39 16.46 -9.14
CA ASP A 192 -6.66 16.77 -9.82
C ASP A 192 -7.91 16.49 -8.94
N GLY A 193 -7.70 15.89 -7.77
CA GLY A 193 -8.75 15.48 -6.84
C GLY A 193 -9.42 14.15 -7.19
N TYR A 194 -9.01 13.47 -8.26
CA TYR A 194 -9.52 12.15 -8.59
C TYR A 194 -8.84 11.07 -7.75
N VAL A 195 -9.62 10.05 -7.42
CA VAL A 195 -9.18 8.83 -6.73
C VAL A 195 -9.20 7.69 -7.72
N TYR A 196 -8.11 6.92 -7.73
CA TYR A 196 -7.85 5.84 -8.66
C TYR A 196 -7.57 4.53 -7.92
N ILE A 197 -7.94 3.40 -8.52
CA ILE A 197 -7.45 2.06 -8.14
C ILE A 197 -6.29 1.69 -9.07
N GLY A 198 -5.16 1.21 -8.54
CA GLY A 198 -4.08 0.67 -9.37
C GLY A 198 -2.73 0.47 -8.68
N ARG A 199 -1.81 -0.24 -9.34
CA ARG A 199 -0.48 -0.59 -8.80
C ARG A 199 0.58 0.50 -8.97
N GLY A 200 0.34 1.49 -9.83
CA GLY A 200 1.32 2.53 -10.18
C GLY A 200 0.72 3.54 -11.15
N SER A 201 1.55 4.34 -11.84
CA SER A 201 1.13 5.31 -12.87
C SER A 201 0.50 4.68 -14.10
N ASP A 202 0.88 3.45 -14.44
CA ASP A 202 0.73 2.97 -15.82
C ASP A 202 -0.63 2.31 -16.06
N LYS A 203 -1.25 1.77 -15.01
CA LYS A 203 -2.57 1.14 -15.08
C LYS A 203 -3.42 1.55 -13.88
N ARG A 204 -4.45 2.38 -14.15
CA ARG A 204 -5.34 2.95 -13.13
C ARG A 204 -6.79 2.99 -13.63
N ILE A 205 -7.73 2.80 -12.71
CA ILE A 205 -9.17 3.03 -12.95
C ILE A 205 -9.60 4.22 -12.10
N PRO A 206 -10.12 5.31 -12.69
CA PRO A 206 -10.73 6.40 -11.92
C PRO A 206 -12.04 5.91 -11.30
N ILE A 207 -12.21 6.09 -9.99
CA ILE A 207 -13.41 5.63 -9.26
C ILE A 207 -14.25 6.77 -8.69
N GLY A 208 -13.67 7.95 -8.50
CA GLY A 208 -14.38 9.08 -7.94
C GLY A 208 -13.51 10.33 -7.83
N LYS A 209 -14.14 11.43 -7.41
CA LYS A 209 -13.48 12.71 -7.20
C LYS A 209 -13.78 13.20 -5.79
N VAL A 210 -12.77 13.76 -5.12
CA VAL A 210 -12.91 14.35 -3.80
C VAL A 210 -12.23 15.72 -3.75
N VAL A 211 -13.04 16.73 -3.44
CA VAL A 211 -12.57 18.10 -3.21
C VAL A 211 -12.31 18.25 -1.71
N LEU A 212 -11.04 18.40 -1.36
CA LEU A 212 -10.61 18.65 0.02
C LEU A 212 -10.35 20.16 0.16
N ALA A 213 -11.01 20.79 1.11
CA ALA A 213 -10.76 22.18 1.51
C ALA A 213 -9.40 22.31 2.21
#